data_AF-A0A813G8D7-F1
#
_entry.id   AF-A0A813G8D7-F1
#
_cell.length_a   1.000
_cell.length_b   1.000
_cell.length_c   1.000
_cell.angle_alpha   90.00
_cell.angle_beta   90.00
_cell.angle_gamma   90.00
#
_symmetry.space_group_name_H-M   'P 1'
#
loop_
_entity.id
_entity.type
_entity.pdbx_description
1 polymer ?
#
loop_
_entity_poly.entity_id
_entity_poly.type
_entity_poly.pdbx_seq_one_letter_code
_entity_poly.pdbx_strand_id
1 'polypeptide(L)'
;MTGDASNVKDSARQSMMGAVAGKLQSPEWMVLTDLPVLPPDLRTRSMSDPMAFPDDLNLLYKGISFRANNLLRGLADRKPGGLMRYQKLALQQAVDSLIDNGRLGKAETKLNGQELESVAMRLKGKEGRMRSNMLGKRVDFSARTVIVVEPKLELDQCGLPYAIARSLFSGFLAGKCASLGDCGAQLPLEWFDEQPKARLATRHESASLRTAPCKCRR
;
A
#
# COMPACT_ATOMS: atom_id res chain seq x y z
N MET A 1 11.78 -50.42 -15.11
CA MET A 1 11.25 -49.38 -14.17
C MET A 1 11.99 -48.05 -14.34
N THR A 2 12.31 -47.64 -15.56
CA THR A 2 12.90 -46.33 -15.87
C THR A 2 11.87 -45.57 -16.71
N GLY A 3 11.07 -44.73 -16.07
CA GLY A 3 10.26 -43.76 -16.83
C GLY A 3 11.20 -42.76 -17.46
N ASP A 4 11.26 -42.74 -18.78
CA ASP A 4 12.23 -41.96 -19.55
C ASP A 4 12.10 -40.46 -19.26
N ALA A 5 13.17 -39.82 -18.82
CA ALA A 5 13.21 -38.39 -18.50
C ALA A 5 12.86 -37.47 -19.69
N SER A 6 12.88 -38.00 -20.93
CA SER A 6 12.36 -37.32 -22.12
C SER A 6 10.85 -37.07 -21.99
N ASN A 7 10.09 -38.05 -21.52
CA ASN A 7 8.64 -37.97 -21.42
C ASN A 7 8.19 -36.90 -20.41
N VAL A 8 8.95 -36.68 -19.34
CA VAL A 8 8.69 -35.61 -18.34
C VAL A 8 8.96 -34.21 -18.91
N LYS A 9 10.03 -34.06 -19.71
CA LYS A 9 10.34 -32.78 -20.37
C LYS A 9 9.33 -32.46 -21.45
N ASP A 10 8.88 -33.47 -22.19
CA ASP A 10 7.95 -33.30 -23.30
C ASP A 10 6.53 -33.02 -22.81
N SER A 11 6.11 -33.62 -21.69
CA SER A 11 4.84 -33.27 -21.03
C SER A 11 4.81 -31.85 -20.48
N ALA A 12 5.92 -31.34 -19.90
CA ALA A 12 6.01 -29.93 -19.49
C ALA A 12 5.94 -28.96 -20.68
N ARG A 13 6.58 -29.30 -21.80
CA ARG A 13 6.49 -28.52 -23.05
C ARG A 13 5.07 -28.51 -23.62
N GLN A 14 4.42 -29.67 -23.67
CA GLN A 14 3.04 -29.78 -24.14
C GLN A 14 2.08 -28.98 -23.28
N SER A 15 2.27 -28.96 -21.95
CA SER A 15 1.47 -28.13 -21.04
C SER A 15 1.63 -26.63 -21.33
N MET A 16 2.87 -26.16 -21.53
CA MET A 16 3.12 -24.77 -21.95
C MET A 16 2.51 -24.44 -23.31
N MET A 17 2.71 -25.30 -24.32
CA MET A 17 2.14 -25.11 -25.66
C MET A 17 0.60 -25.08 -25.62
N GLY A 18 -0.02 -25.96 -24.83
CA GLY A 18 -1.48 -25.97 -24.64
C GLY A 18 -2.00 -24.71 -23.94
N ALA A 19 -1.27 -24.19 -22.95
CA ALA A 19 -1.64 -22.96 -22.25
C ALA A 19 -1.57 -21.71 -23.15
N VAL A 20 -0.57 -21.65 -24.04
CA VAL A 20 -0.42 -20.57 -25.03
C VAL A 20 -1.46 -20.69 -26.14
N ALA A 21 -1.73 -21.90 -26.64
CA ALA A 21 -2.71 -22.13 -27.71
C ALA A 21 -4.16 -21.91 -27.26
N GLY A 22 -4.49 -22.19 -25.98
CA GLY A 22 -5.85 -22.05 -25.44
C GLY A 22 -6.25 -20.62 -25.06
N LYS A 23 -5.31 -19.67 -25.06
CA LYS A 23 -5.56 -18.24 -24.79
C LYS A 23 -5.16 -17.42 -26.01
N LEU A 24 -5.82 -16.29 -26.28
CA LEU A 24 -5.39 -15.31 -27.29
C LEU A 24 -4.12 -14.58 -26.83
N GLN A 25 -3.03 -15.31 -26.60
CA GLN A 25 -1.76 -14.77 -26.12
C GLN A 25 -0.64 -15.21 -27.06
N SER A 26 0.04 -14.24 -27.67
CA SER A 26 1.19 -14.52 -28.52
C SER A 26 2.45 -14.65 -27.66
N PRO A 27 3.31 -15.65 -27.89
CA PRO A 27 4.55 -15.84 -27.10
C PRO A 27 5.55 -14.68 -27.27
N GLU A 28 5.41 -13.91 -28.35
CA GLU A 28 6.19 -12.70 -28.64
C GLU A 28 6.10 -11.66 -27.53
N TRP A 29 4.98 -11.63 -26.78
CA TRP A 29 4.76 -10.66 -25.69
C TRP A 29 5.65 -10.90 -24.45
N MET A 30 6.33 -12.04 -24.38
CA MET A 30 7.34 -12.28 -23.33
C MET A 30 8.62 -11.46 -23.57
N VAL A 31 8.86 -11.00 -24.80
CA VAL A 31 9.99 -10.14 -25.14
C VAL A 31 9.51 -8.69 -25.12
N LEU A 32 10.02 -7.90 -24.18
CA LEU A 32 9.64 -6.50 -24.03
C LEU A 32 10.34 -5.63 -25.07
N THR A 33 9.56 -4.98 -25.94
CA THR A 33 10.05 -3.92 -26.83
C THR A 33 10.01 -2.56 -26.14
N ASP A 34 8.91 -2.30 -25.44
CA ASP A 34 8.61 -1.05 -24.78
C ASP A 34 8.39 -1.30 -23.29
N LEU A 35 9.14 -0.58 -22.46
CA LEU A 35 9.08 -0.74 -21.00
C LEU A 35 8.08 0.27 -20.42
N PRO A 36 6.97 -0.19 -19.80
CA PRO A 36 6.04 0.72 -19.15
C PRO A 36 6.68 1.37 -17.92
N VAL A 37 6.50 2.68 -17.79
CA VAL A 37 6.97 3.46 -16.64
C VAL A 37 5.77 3.74 -15.74
N LEU A 38 5.91 3.45 -14.44
CA LEU A 38 4.85 3.76 -13.47
C LEU A 38 4.59 5.28 -13.43
N PRO A 39 3.35 5.72 -13.17
CA PRO A 39 3.06 7.14 -12.96
C PRO A 39 3.85 7.69 -11.76
N PRO A 40 4.15 9.01 -11.75
CA PRO A 40 4.99 9.64 -10.72
C PRO A 40 4.40 9.50 -9.30
N ASP A 41 3.07 9.44 -9.17
CA ASP A 41 2.37 9.33 -7.89
C ASP A 41 2.62 7.97 -7.19
N LEU A 42 3.00 6.94 -7.94
CA LEU A 42 3.35 5.63 -7.38
C LEU A 42 4.86 5.49 -7.08
N ARG A 43 5.66 6.46 -7.52
CA ARG A 43 7.13 6.51 -7.40
C ARG A 43 7.58 7.77 -6.62
N THR A 44 6.71 8.27 -5.75
CA THR A 44 6.86 9.57 -5.11
C THR A 44 8.18 9.66 -4.35
N ARG A 45 8.95 10.70 -4.66
CA ARG A 45 10.03 11.16 -3.79
C ARG A 45 9.39 11.57 -2.46
N SER A 46 9.98 11.18 -1.33
CA SER A 46 9.54 11.69 -0.03
C SER A 46 9.62 13.21 -0.05
N MET A 47 8.47 13.89 0.08
CA MET A 47 8.38 15.36 -0.01
C MET A 47 8.92 16.07 1.25
N SER A 48 9.37 15.32 2.24
CA SER A 48 9.73 15.84 3.56
C SER A 48 11.04 16.61 3.59
N ASP A 49 11.99 16.38 2.65
CA ASP A 49 13.32 16.99 2.71
C ASP A 49 13.91 17.36 1.34
N PRO A 50 14.60 18.52 1.20
CA PRO A 50 15.40 18.86 0.01
C PRO A 50 16.51 17.85 -0.28
N MET A 51 16.95 17.10 0.74
CA MET A 51 17.95 16.04 0.68
C MET A 51 17.34 14.64 0.55
N ALA A 52 16.04 14.53 0.27
CA ALA A 52 15.35 13.25 0.21
C ALA A 52 15.94 12.32 -0.85
N PHE A 53 16.23 11.09 -0.43
CA PHE A 53 16.67 10.03 -1.31
C PHE A 53 15.59 9.75 -2.37
N PRO A 54 15.97 9.63 -3.65
CA PRO A 54 15.04 9.20 -4.68
C PRO A 54 14.52 7.80 -4.35
N ASP A 55 13.26 7.53 -4.68
CA ASP A 55 12.69 6.19 -4.58
C ASP A 55 13.54 5.16 -5.36
N ASP A 56 13.63 3.93 -4.85
CA ASP A 56 14.55 2.90 -5.35
C ASP A 56 14.25 2.53 -6.81
N LEU A 57 12.97 2.52 -7.19
CA LEU A 57 12.54 2.36 -8.58
C LEU A 57 13.10 3.45 -9.49
N ASN A 58 13.20 4.69 -9.03
CA ASN A 58 13.72 5.80 -9.85
C ASN A 58 15.22 5.62 -10.13
N LEU A 59 15.97 5.04 -9.18
CA LEU A 59 17.38 4.70 -9.39
C LEU A 59 17.53 3.60 -10.46
N LEU A 60 16.69 2.56 -10.41
CA LEU A 60 16.66 1.48 -11.40
C LEU A 60 16.28 2.02 -12.80
N TYR A 61 15.24 2.86 -12.89
CA TYR A 61 14.85 3.51 -14.15
C TYR A 61 15.96 4.39 -14.73
N LYS A 62 16.67 5.13 -13.88
CA LYS A 62 17.83 5.93 -14.32
C LYS A 62 18.93 5.05 -14.89
N GLY A 63 19.19 3.90 -14.26
CA GLY A 63 20.13 2.89 -14.76
C GLY A 63 19.76 2.38 -16.15
N ILE A 64 18.49 2.03 -16.38
CA ILE A 64 17.98 1.59 -17.68
C ILE A 64 18.13 2.68 -18.74
N SER A 65 17.66 3.89 -18.44
CA SER A 65 17.73 5.04 -19.37
C SER A 65 19.16 5.34 -19.77
N PHE A 66 20.10 5.31 -18.82
CA PHE A 66 21.52 5.51 -19.11
C PHE A 66 22.09 4.44 -20.04
N ARG A 67 21.81 3.15 -19.78
CA ARG A 67 22.30 2.04 -20.60
C ARG A 67 21.66 2.04 -22.00
N ALA A 68 20.38 2.37 -22.12
CA ALA A 68 19.69 2.50 -23.39
C ALA A 68 20.27 3.63 -24.26
N ASN A 69 20.47 4.81 -23.69
CA ASN A 69 21.09 5.94 -24.39
C ASN A 69 22.54 5.63 -24.80
N ASN A 70 23.29 4.88 -23.98
CA ASN A 70 24.64 4.44 -24.33
C ASN A 70 24.66 3.43 -25.48
N LEU A 71 23.66 2.54 -25.57
CA LEU A 71 23.48 1.61 -26.68
C LEU A 71 23.12 2.35 -27.97
N LEU A 72 22.16 3.29 -27.91
CA LEU A 72 21.76 4.11 -29.05
C LEU A 72 22.95 4.93 -29.60
N ARG A 73 23.72 5.58 -28.71
CA ARG A 73 24.94 6.29 -29.10
C ARG A 73 25.99 5.34 -29.70
N GLY A 74 26.14 4.14 -29.13
CA GLY A 74 27.05 3.11 -29.65
C GLY A 74 26.68 2.63 -31.07
N LEU A 75 25.39 2.56 -31.39
CA LEU A 75 24.90 2.23 -32.72
C LEU A 75 25.16 3.37 -33.72
N ALA A 76 24.93 4.62 -33.31
CA ALA A 76 25.22 5.80 -34.15
C ALA A 76 26.72 5.89 -34.51
N ASP A 77 27.59 5.63 -33.53
CA ASP A 77 29.05 5.62 -33.70
C ASP A 77 29.59 4.37 -34.43
N ARG A 78 28.74 3.41 -34.81
CA ARG A 78 29.11 2.11 -35.43
C ARG A 78 30.22 1.37 -34.67
N LYS A 79 30.09 1.30 -33.35
CA LYS A 79 31.07 0.62 -32.50
C LYS A 79 31.17 -0.88 -32.83
N PRO A 80 32.34 -1.51 -32.58
CA PRO A 80 32.56 -2.91 -32.94
C PRO A 80 31.56 -3.86 -32.26
N GLY A 81 31.27 -4.98 -32.93
CA GLY A 81 30.21 -5.92 -32.52
C GLY A 81 30.38 -6.50 -31.11
N GLY A 82 31.61 -6.68 -30.64
CA GLY A 82 31.88 -7.14 -29.26
C GLY A 82 31.36 -6.16 -28.20
N LEU A 83 31.60 -4.86 -28.40
CA LEU A 83 31.11 -3.82 -27.50
C LEU A 83 29.59 -3.68 -27.56
N MET A 84 28.99 -3.87 -28.73
CA MET A 84 27.54 -3.87 -28.89
C MET A 84 26.87 -5.03 -28.16
N ARG A 85 27.48 -6.23 -28.16
CA ARG A 85 26.98 -7.37 -27.38
C ARG A 85 27.04 -7.09 -25.88
N TYR A 86 28.13 -6.51 -25.40
CA TYR A 86 28.24 -6.12 -23.99
C TYR A 86 27.20 -5.08 -23.58
N GLN A 87 26.99 -4.04 -24.40
CA GLN A 87 25.97 -3.01 -24.12
C GLN A 87 24.55 -3.57 -24.11
N LYS A 88 24.23 -4.49 -25.03
CA LYS A 88 22.94 -5.22 -25.02
C LYS A 88 22.76 -6.04 -23.74
N LEU A 89 23.78 -6.76 -23.31
CA LEU A 89 23.75 -7.52 -22.06
C LEU A 89 23.56 -6.61 -20.84
N ALA A 90 24.27 -5.48 -20.82
CA ALA A 90 24.15 -4.51 -19.74
C ALA A 90 22.74 -3.91 -19.68
N LEU A 91 22.12 -3.63 -20.83
CA LEU A 91 20.73 -3.17 -20.89
C LEU A 91 19.77 -4.25 -20.38
N GLN A 92 19.94 -5.50 -20.81
CA GLN A 92 19.14 -6.64 -20.32
C GLN A 92 19.23 -6.77 -18.80
N GLN A 93 20.44 -6.75 -18.24
CA GLN A 93 20.65 -6.83 -16.79
C GLN A 93 19.97 -5.69 -16.03
N ALA A 94 19.90 -4.47 -16.59
CA ALA A 94 19.18 -3.37 -15.94
C ALA A 94 17.67 -3.58 -15.95
N VAL A 95 17.12 -4.12 -17.04
CA VAL A 95 15.69 -4.46 -17.12
C VAL A 95 15.36 -5.59 -16.15
N ASP A 96 16.23 -6.60 -16.07
CA ASP A 96 16.08 -7.72 -15.13
C ASP A 96 16.10 -7.21 -13.67
N SER A 97 17.02 -6.30 -13.33
CA SER A 97 17.07 -5.68 -12.00
C SER A 97 15.82 -4.86 -11.66
N LEU A 98 15.20 -4.18 -12.62
CA LEU A 98 13.94 -3.46 -12.38
C LEU A 98 12.80 -4.42 -12.06
N ILE A 99 12.68 -5.52 -12.81
CA ILE A 99 11.59 -6.49 -12.65
C ILE A 99 11.81 -7.29 -11.36
N ASP A 100 12.97 -7.92 -11.21
CA ASP A 100 13.29 -8.85 -10.12
C ASP A 100 14.79 -8.80 -9.76
N ASN A 101 15.18 -7.74 -9.06
CA ASN A 101 16.56 -7.54 -8.58
C ASN A 101 17.05 -8.74 -7.73
N GLY A 102 18.29 -9.19 -7.99
CA GLY A 102 18.91 -10.30 -7.25
C GLY A 102 18.51 -11.70 -7.71
N ARG A 103 17.55 -11.85 -8.64
CA ARG A 103 17.21 -13.17 -9.19
C ARG A 103 18.29 -13.72 -10.11
N LEU A 104 18.88 -12.87 -10.94
CA LEU A 104 19.90 -13.23 -11.93
C LEU A 104 21.20 -12.48 -11.60
N GLY A 105 22.11 -13.15 -10.90
CA GLY A 105 23.43 -12.61 -10.58
C GLY A 105 23.44 -11.64 -9.39
N LYS A 106 24.34 -10.65 -9.43
CA LYS A 106 24.56 -9.71 -8.32
C LYS A 106 23.48 -8.62 -8.31
N ALA A 107 22.83 -8.44 -7.16
CA ALA A 107 21.84 -7.39 -6.98
C ALA A 107 22.45 -5.98 -7.13
N GLU A 108 21.70 -5.07 -7.75
CA GLU A 108 22.07 -3.66 -7.76
C GLU A 108 21.83 -3.06 -6.37
N THR A 109 22.89 -2.50 -5.78
CA THR A 109 22.89 -1.91 -4.44
C THR A 109 23.07 -0.40 -4.48
N LYS A 110 22.49 0.30 -3.50
CA LYS A 110 22.78 1.70 -3.19
C LYS A 110 24.25 1.87 -2.78
N LEU A 111 24.66 3.14 -2.68
CA LEU A 111 25.95 3.54 -2.09
C LEU A 111 26.17 2.97 -0.68
N ASN A 112 25.09 2.79 0.07
CA ASN A 112 25.10 2.27 1.44
C ASN A 112 25.13 0.74 1.50
N GLY A 113 25.31 0.05 0.38
CA GLY A 113 25.32 -1.42 0.29
C GLY A 113 23.94 -2.09 0.38
N GLN A 114 22.86 -1.34 0.65
CA GLN A 114 21.49 -1.86 0.64
C GLN A 114 21.04 -2.15 -0.80
N GLU A 115 20.43 -3.31 -1.01
CA GLU A 115 19.85 -3.68 -2.31
C GLU A 115 18.69 -2.75 -2.69
N LEU A 116 18.57 -2.44 -3.97
CA LEU A 116 17.46 -1.65 -4.50
C LEU A 116 16.20 -2.51 -4.57
N GLU A 117 15.08 -1.96 -4.08
CA GLU A 117 13.79 -2.63 -4.15
C GLU A 117 13.26 -2.68 -5.59
N SER A 118 12.99 -3.89 -6.10
CA SER A 118 12.43 -4.12 -7.44
C SER A 118 10.90 -4.09 -7.47
N VAL A 119 10.31 -4.09 -8.66
CA VAL A 119 8.86 -4.18 -8.83
C VAL A 119 8.31 -5.48 -8.25
N ALA A 120 8.99 -6.60 -8.44
CA ALA A 120 8.59 -7.88 -7.86
C ALA A 120 8.63 -7.86 -6.32
N MET A 121 9.66 -7.24 -5.72
CA MET A 121 9.75 -7.11 -4.26
C MET A 121 8.61 -6.27 -3.69
N ARG A 122 8.19 -5.20 -4.40
CA ARG A 122 7.02 -4.40 -3.99
C ARG A 122 5.71 -5.16 -4.01
N LEU A 123 5.59 -6.20 -4.84
CA LEU A 123 4.37 -6.99 -4.96
C LEU A 123 4.38 -8.20 -4.02
N LYS A 124 5.53 -8.84 -3.83
CA LYS A 124 5.69 -10.09 -3.08
C LYS A 124 6.09 -9.84 -1.62
N GLY A 125 5.97 -10.88 -0.79
CA GLY A 125 6.44 -10.83 0.60
C GLY A 125 5.42 -10.25 1.59
N LYS A 126 5.82 -10.19 2.86
CA LYS A 126 4.99 -9.70 3.98
C LYS A 126 4.72 -8.20 3.87
N GLU A 127 5.73 -7.44 3.49
CA GLU A 127 5.66 -5.98 3.30
C GLU A 127 5.17 -5.59 1.90
N GLY A 128 5.04 -6.57 0.98
CA GLY A 128 4.51 -6.34 -0.35
C GLY A 128 3.08 -5.80 -0.35
N ARG A 129 2.74 -5.06 -1.41
CA ARG A 129 1.45 -4.38 -1.59
C ARG A 129 0.24 -5.29 -1.41
N MET A 130 0.32 -6.54 -1.87
CA MET A 130 -0.79 -7.50 -1.77
C MET A 130 -1.14 -7.78 -0.31
N ARG A 131 -0.14 -8.09 0.53
CA ARG A 131 -0.39 -8.46 1.94
C ARG A 131 -0.54 -7.25 2.84
N SER A 132 0.20 -6.18 2.58
CA SER A 132 0.19 -4.98 3.41
C SER A 132 -1.05 -4.10 3.17
N ASN A 133 -1.49 -3.96 1.91
CA ASN A 133 -2.51 -2.97 1.55
C ASN A 133 -3.82 -3.59 1.05
N MET A 134 -3.78 -4.75 0.38
CA MET A 134 -5.01 -5.33 -0.19
C MET A 134 -5.71 -6.29 0.78
N LEU A 135 -4.97 -7.10 1.55
CA LEU A 135 -5.58 -8.04 2.50
C LEU A 135 -6.10 -7.40 3.79
N GLY A 136 -5.55 -6.25 4.17
CA GLY A 136 -6.00 -5.50 5.34
C GLY A 136 -5.70 -4.03 5.15
N LYS A 137 -6.69 -3.17 5.35
CA LYS A 137 -6.53 -1.72 5.28
C LYS A 137 -6.67 -1.11 6.65
N ARG A 138 -6.06 0.07 6.81
CA ARG A 138 -6.36 0.94 7.93
C ARG A 138 -7.76 1.51 7.71
N VAL A 139 -8.54 1.55 8.78
CA VAL A 139 -9.94 1.96 8.74
C VAL A 139 -10.07 3.20 9.61
N ASP A 140 -10.74 4.21 9.06
CA ASP A 140 -11.10 5.42 9.79
C ASP A 140 -12.16 5.10 10.85
N PHE A 141 -12.30 5.95 11.86
CA PHE A 141 -13.18 5.70 13.01
C PHE A 141 -12.83 4.42 13.78
N SER A 142 -11.53 4.13 13.92
CA SER A 142 -11.04 3.05 14.79
C SER A 142 -10.21 3.61 15.94
N ALA A 143 -10.32 2.98 17.11
CA ALA A 143 -9.51 3.29 18.28
C ALA A 143 -9.06 2.00 18.98
N ARG A 144 -7.98 2.11 19.77
CA ARG A 144 -7.45 0.99 20.57
C ARG A 144 -7.22 1.46 21.99
N THR A 145 -7.65 0.65 22.96
CA THR A 145 -7.51 0.91 24.39
C THR A 145 -7.23 -0.35 25.17
N VAL A 146 -6.70 -0.17 26.37
CA VAL A 146 -6.63 -1.24 27.37
C VAL A 146 -8.04 -1.54 27.88
N ILE A 147 -8.34 -2.82 28.09
CA ILE A 147 -9.62 -3.28 28.62
C ILE A 147 -9.49 -3.38 30.15
N VAL A 148 -10.48 -2.84 30.87
CA VAL A 148 -10.59 -2.92 32.32
C VAL A 148 -11.93 -3.59 32.67
N VAL A 149 -11.92 -4.45 33.68
CA VAL A 149 -13.13 -5.18 34.11
C VAL A 149 -14.02 -4.26 34.93
N GLU A 150 -15.26 -4.07 34.50
CA GLU A 150 -16.29 -3.32 35.22
C GLU A 150 -17.48 -4.24 35.52
N PRO A 151 -17.68 -4.69 36.78
CA PRO A 151 -18.72 -5.67 37.12
C PRO A 151 -20.14 -5.10 37.14
N LYS A 152 -20.30 -3.78 37.00
CA LYS A 152 -21.62 -3.10 37.03
C LYS A 152 -22.29 -3.00 35.67
N LEU A 153 -21.58 -3.31 34.59
CA LEU A 153 -22.12 -3.22 33.24
C LEU A 153 -22.98 -4.43 32.88
N GLU A 154 -24.05 -4.19 32.11
CA GLU A 154 -24.86 -5.23 31.50
C GLU A 154 -24.15 -5.87 30.29
N LEU A 155 -24.60 -7.04 29.85
CA LEU A 155 -23.94 -7.83 28.78
C LEU A 155 -23.93 -7.12 27.40
N ASP A 156 -24.86 -6.21 27.18
CA ASP A 156 -25.01 -5.41 25.96
C ASP A 156 -24.27 -4.06 26.00
N GLN A 157 -23.64 -3.74 27.14
CA GLN A 157 -23.00 -2.44 27.36
C GLN A 157 -21.46 -2.56 27.36
N CYS A 158 -20.79 -1.49 26.96
CA CYS A 158 -19.35 -1.35 27.10
C CYS A 158 -18.97 0.07 27.57
N GLY A 159 -17.95 0.16 28.42
CA GLY A 159 -17.42 1.44 28.89
C GLY A 159 -16.42 2.00 27.89
N LEU A 160 -16.71 3.17 27.32
CA LEU A 160 -15.80 3.87 26.41
C LEU A 160 -15.26 5.13 27.09
N PRO A 161 -13.92 5.34 27.10
CA PRO A 161 -13.34 6.58 27.59
C PRO A 161 -13.88 7.77 26.79
N TYR A 162 -14.27 8.81 27.52
CA TYR A 162 -14.91 9.99 26.94
C TYR A 162 -14.08 10.63 25.80
N ALA A 163 -12.76 10.76 25.99
CA ALA A 163 -11.86 11.32 25.00
C ALA A 163 -11.85 10.56 23.66
N ILE A 164 -12.05 9.24 23.71
CA ILE A 164 -12.03 8.37 22.53
C ILE A 164 -13.39 8.33 21.86
N ALA A 165 -14.47 8.27 22.64
CA ALA A 165 -15.81 8.44 22.11
C ALA A 165 -15.91 9.76 21.34
N ARG A 166 -15.33 10.84 21.88
CA ARG A 166 -15.30 12.15 21.22
C ARG A 166 -14.60 12.13 19.85
N SER A 167 -13.43 11.50 19.74
CA SER A 167 -12.69 11.47 18.47
C SER A 167 -13.40 10.60 17.42
N LEU A 168 -13.92 9.44 17.83
CA LEU A 168 -14.66 8.52 16.97
C LEU A 168 -15.97 9.14 16.45
N PHE A 169 -16.70 9.89 17.28
CA PHE A 169 -17.98 10.46 16.91
C PHE A 169 -17.93 11.93 16.47
N SER A 170 -16.73 12.51 16.31
CA SER A 170 -16.54 13.93 15.95
C SER A 170 -17.35 14.37 14.73
N GLY A 171 -17.36 13.59 13.65
CA GLY A 171 -18.15 13.88 12.45
C GLY A 171 -19.67 13.85 12.69
N PHE A 172 -20.16 12.90 13.49
CA PHE A 172 -21.59 12.81 13.84
C PHE A 172 -22.02 13.96 14.75
N LEU A 173 -21.16 14.34 15.71
CA LEU A 173 -21.40 15.47 16.61
C LEU A 173 -21.49 16.78 15.81
N ALA A 174 -20.55 17.01 14.88
CA ALA A 174 -20.57 18.19 14.01
C ALA A 174 -21.87 18.27 13.18
N GLY A 175 -22.32 17.15 12.60
CA GLY A 175 -23.58 17.11 11.85
C GLY A 175 -24.82 17.40 12.70
N LYS A 176 -24.87 16.89 13.94
CA LYS A 176 -25.99 17.12 14.87
C LYS A 176 -26.01 18.55 15.41
N CYS A 177 -24.84 19.15 15.68
CA CYS A 177 -24.76 20.55 16.08
C CYS A 177 -25.26 21.47 14.94
N ALA A 178 -24.90 21.17 13.69
CA ALA A 178 -25.34 21.95 12.55
C ALA A 178 -26.87 21.92 12.35
N SER A 179 -27.52 20.77 12.60
CA SER A 179 -28.98 20.67 12.47
C SER A 179 -29.77 21.35 13.59
N LEU A 180 -29.14 21.54 14.76
CA LEU A 180 -29.74 22.24 15.90
C LEU A 180 -29.56 23.76 15.82
N GLY A 181 -28.70 24.27 14.93
CA GLY A 181 -28.47 25.71 14.74
C GLY A 181 -27.55 26.37 15.78
N ASP A 182 -26.93 25.59 16.68
CA ASP A 182 -26.12 26.08 17.81
C ASP A 182 -24.62 26.23 17.50
N CYS A 183 -24.22 26.27 16.22
CA CYS A 183 -22.81 26.31 15.84
C CYS A 183 -22.24 27.73 15.80
N GLY A 184 -21.90 28.28 16.97
CA GLY A 184 -20.82 29.27 17.05
C GLY A 184 -19.53 28.67 16.49
N ALA A 185 -18.83 29.42 15.63
CA ALA A 185 -17.55 29.03 15.04
C ALA A 185 -16.56 28.58 16.13
N GLN A 186 -15.77 27.54 15.81
CA GLN A 186 -15.03 26.67 16.73
C GLN A 186 -15.95 25.82 17.61
N LEU A 187 -16.07 24.53 17.30
CA LEU A 187 -16.20 23.51 18.35
C LEU A 187 -14.87 23.56 19.13
N PRO A 188 -14.77 24.18 20.32
CA PRO A 188 -13.57 24.01 21.09
C PRO A 188 -13.61 22.55 21.49
N LEU A 189 -12.52 21.84 21.21
CA LEU A 189 -12.26 20.55 21.83
C LEU A 189 -12.22 20.67 23.39
N GLU A 190 -12.52 21.84 23.96
CA GLU A 190 -12.51 22.17 25.38
C GLU A 190 -13.92 22.22 26.01
N TRP A 191 -15.01 22.50 25.27
CA TRP A 191 -16.38 22.63 25.86
C TRP A 191 -16.84 21.37 26.62
N PHE A 192 -16.41 20.21 26.17
CA PHE A 192 -16.69 18.94 26.83
C PHE A 192 -15.67 18.55 27.92
N ASP A 193 -14.47 19.12 27.90
CA ASP A 193 -13.46 18.92 28.96
C ASP A 193 -13.73 19.84 30.17
N GLU A 194 -14.49 20.93 29.97
CA GLU A 194 -14.94 21.85 31.02
C GLU A 194 -16.17 21.37 31.81
N GLN A 195 -16.79 20.24 31.44
CA GLN A 195 -17.83 19.65 32.27
C GLN A 195 -17.22 19.18 33.60
N PRO A 196 -17.69 19.66 34.76
CA PRO A 196 -17.11 19.29 36.04
C PRO A 196 -17.20 17.77 36.21
N LYS A 197 -16.04 17.11 36.40
CA LYS A 197 -15.87 15.65 36.62
C LYS A 197 -16.62 15.09 37.85
N ALA A 198 -17.51 15.87 38.45
CA ALA A 198 -18.12 15.65 39.76
C ALA A 198 -19.60 15.24 39.74
N ARG A 199 -20.19 14.83 38.59
CA ARG A 199 -21.63 14.50 38.53
C ARG A 199 -21.97 13.12 37.94
N LEU A 200 -21.07 12.15 38.03
CA LEU A 200 -21.31 10.76 37.57
C LEU A 200 -21.18 9.68 38.66
N ALA A 201 -21.12 10.07 39.94
CA ALA A 201 -21.08 9.10 41.04
C ALA A 201 -22.46 8.77 41.66
N THR A 202 -23.54 9.44 41.27
CA THR A 202 -24.88 9.19 41.83
C THR A 202 -25.98 9.38 40.79
N ARG A 203 -26.24 8.33 40.02
CA ARG A 203 -27.58 8.01 39.49
C ARG A 203 -27.53 6.62 38.86
N HIS A 204 -27.76 5.60 39.69
CA HIS A 204 -28.53 4.45 39.25
C HIS A 204 -29.92 4.97 38.91
N GLU A 205 -30.15 5.35 37.66
CA GLU A 205 -31.49 5.46 37.10
C GLU A 205 -31.39 5.23 35.60
N SER A 206 -31.81 4.03 35.21
CA SER A 206 -32.08 3.53 33.87
C SER A 206 -32.46 4.62 32.87
N ALA A 207 -31.53 5.02 32.01
CA ALA A 207 -31.83 5.72 30.77
C ALA A 207 -32.20 4.69 29.69
N SER A 208 -33.34 4.03 29.86
CA SER A 208 -34.05 3.48 28.71
C SER A 208 -34.36 4.65 27.78
N LEU A 209 -33.89 4.61 26.53
CA LEU A 209 -34.31 5.49 25.45
C LEU A 209 -35.84 5.35 25.27
N ARG A 210 -36.62 6.07 26.08
CA ARG A 210 -38.05 6.26 25.86
C ARG A 210 -38.25 7.58 25.15
N THR A 211 -38.84 7.47 23.97
CA THR A 211 -39.42 8.54 23.18
C THR A 211 -40.25 9.47 24.07
N ALA A 212 -39.93 10.76 24.06
CA ALA A 212 -40.72 11.77 24.78
C ALA A 212 -42.07 11.98 24.06
N PRO A 213 -43.21 12.00 24.77
CA PRO A 213 -44.48 12.41 24.17
C PRO A 213 -44.53 13.94 24.03
N CYS A 214 -44.81 14.39 22.81
CA CYS A 214 -45.05 15.77 22.47
C CYS A 214 -46.32 16.26 23.20
N LYS A 215 -46.19 17.20 24.15
CA LYS A 215 -47.33 17.89 24.76
C LYS A 215 -47.74 19.07 23.88
N CYS A 216 -48.71 18.83 22.98
CA CYS A 216 -49.48 19.90 22.38
C CYS A 216 -50.60 20.35 23.35
N ARG A 217 -50.74 21.68 23.45
CA ARG A 217 -51.70 22.45 24.25
C ARG A 217 -53.15 21.98 24.16
N ARG A 218 -53.88 22.12 25.29
CA ARG A 218 -55.16 22.84 25.33
C ARG A 218 -55.02 23.96 26.34
#